data_AF-A0A3D2C4W2-F1
#
_entry.id   AF-A0A3D2C4W2-F1
#
_cell.length_a   1.000
_cell.length_b   1.000
_cell.length_c   1.000
_cell.angle_alpha   90.00
_cell.angle_beta   90.00
_cell.angle_gamma   90.00
#
_symmetry.space_group_name_H-M   'P 1'
#
loop_
_entity.id
_entity.type
_entity.pdbx_description
1 polymer ?
#
loop_
_entity_poly.entity_id
_entity_poly.type
_entity_poly.pdbx_seq_one_letter_code
_entity_poly.pdbx_strand_id
1 'polypeptide(L)'
;MTEVSMSVELSGNSPAALTAGILLLSRARQFGQRLLVSVMGDPDQITPVQGPALVHSAVLASCGVGSRPDGGAVVVVPGPSESPLAVCLDDDGAGSWFTVDRAGRGEHPATQALVRLCRSPHPQGRRLGRELLQGLGGLGCMAEPAVIDLTLRAPISPYHRVVLGLLAGHSLRTGRRVPLHDFLGPATSSEVQLPDELTLEAAIAAHTQGLLDEALLRVKPEARPILSTWIGGMLRHASVDPDAATVICTVLDTLAPVLTMPEAAVLPTLSPAADGVANALPAAIGAQAGASDAARGLVDTFCFLGGTFVDYARFPVVISGDPAPNGRLERWRWFCESTRSAADTADALWRRVVDPVQ
;
A
#
# COMPACT_ATOMS: atom_id res chain seq x y z
N MET A 1 10.04 -29.64 44.20
CA MET A 1 9.52 -29.97 42.86
C MET A 1 10.28 -29.11 41.88
N THR A 2 11.21 -29.70 41.13
CA THR A 2 11.92 -29.04 40.03
C THR A 2 10.90 -28.78 38.93
N GLU A 3 10.47 -27.54 38.76
CA GLU A 3 9.69 -27.14 37.59
C GLU A 3 10.54 -27.41 36.35
N VAL A 4 10.07 -28.34 35.51
CA VAL A 4 10.70 -28.63 34.23
C VAL A 4 10.37 -27.47 33.30
N SER A 5 11.34 -26.58 33.09
CA SER A 5 11.26 -25.54 32.05
C SER A 5 11.27 -26.22 30.68
N MET A 6 10.20 -26.03 29.89
CA MET A 6 10.17 -26.50 28.50
C MET A 6 11.02 -25.57 27.64
N SER A 7 11.90 -26.13 26.82
CA SER A 7 12.77 -25.39 25.89
C SER A 7 12.47 -25.77 24.45
N VAL A 8 12.32 -24.77 23.58
CA VAL A 8 12.17 -24.94 22.13
C VAL A 8 13.33 -24.25 21.44
N GLU A 9 14.09 -25.02 20.67
CA GLU A 9 15.22 -24.54 19.88
C GLU A 9 14.78 -24.49 18.41
N LEU A 10 14.80 -23.31 17.80
CA LEU A 10 14.39 -23.08 16.41
C LEU A 10 15.63 -22.97 15.51
N SER A 11 15.62 -23.65 14.37
CA SER A 11 16.69 -23.57 13.37
C SER A 11 16.45 -22.41 12.41
N GLY A 12 17.51 -21.63 12.16
CA GLY A 12 17.60 -20.68 11.04
C GLY A 12 17.70 -19.21 11.47
N ASN A 13 18.66 -18.49 10.89
CA ASN A 13 18.77 -17.02 10.98
C ASN A 13 17.82 -16.35 10.00
N SER A 14 16.51 -16.54 10.18
CA SER A 14 15.50 -16.03 9.27
C SER A 14 14.39 -15.27 10.00
N PRO A 15 13.72 -14.32 9.32
CA PRO A 15 12.49 -13.70 9.81
C PRO A 15 11.43 -14.71 10.26
N ALA A 16 11.38 -15.88 9.62
CA ALA A 16 10.44 -16.94 9.96
C ALA A 16 10.71 -17.52 11.36
N ALA A 17 11.97 -17.86 11.67
CA ALA A 17 12.34 -18.39 12.99
C ALA A 17 12.06 -17.38 14.11
N LEU A 18 12.40 -16.10 13.89
CA LEU A 18 12.11 -15.03 14.85
C LEU A 18 10.61 -14.85 15.06
N THR A 19 9.83 -14.81 13.98
CA THR A 19 8.37 -14.67 14.06
C THR A 19 7.76 -15.81 14.86
N ALA A 20 8.15 -17.06 14.57
CA ALA A 20 7.67 -18.21 15.30
C ALA A 20 8.06 -18.14 16.78
N GLY A 21 9.30 -17.74 17.09
CA GLY A 21 9.75 -17.57 18.46
C GLY A 21 9.00 -16.48 19.23
N ILE A 22 8.78 -15.32 18.62
CA ILE A 22 8.00 -14.21 19.18
C ILE A 22 6.58 -14.66 19.51
N LEU A 23 5.92 -15.37 18.60
CA LEU A 23 4.55 -15.83 18.79
C LEU A 23 4.46 -16.88 19.90
N LEU A 24 5.41 -17.83 19.96
CA LEU A 24 5.49 -18.82 21.03
C LEU A 24 5.71 -18.16 22.40
N LEU A 25 6.64 -17.21 22.51
CA LEU A 25 6.92 -16.49 23.76
C LEU A 25 5.75 -15.61 24.19
N SER A 26 5.13 -14.89 23.24
CA SER A 26 3.96 -14.06 23.50
C SER A 26 2.80 -14.89 24.05
N ARG A 27 2.56 -16.05 23.42
CA ARG A 27 1.53 -17.00 23.84
C ARG A 27 1.84 -17.63 25.20
N ALA A 28 3.09 -18.03 25.44
CA ALA A 28 3.54 -18.54 26.75
C ALA A 28 3.25 -17.54 27.86
N ARG A 29 3.57 -16.27 27.64
CA ARG A 29 3.30 -15.19 28.60
C ARG A 29 1.80 -14.97 28.83
N GLN A 30 0.97 -15.03 27.79
CA GLN A 30 -0.49 -14.90 27.90
C GLN A 30 -1.11 -16.04 28.72
N PHE A 31 -0.63 -17.27 28.55
CA PHE A 31 -1.14 -18.45 29.27
C PHE A 31 -0.39 -18.75 30.59
N GLY A 32 0.54 -17.89 31.01
CA GLY A 32 1.31 -18.07 32.25
C GLY A 32 2.26 -19.27 32.24
N GLN A 33 2.68 -19.74 31.06
CA GLN A 33 3.57 -20.89 30.88
C GLN A 33 5.03 -20.46 30.88
N ARG A 34 5.92 -21.28 31.45
CA ARG A 34 7.38 -21.09 31.39
C ARG A 34 7.95 -21.82 30.18
N LEU A 35 8.00 -21.12 29.05
CA LEU A 35 8.62 -21.59 27.81
C LEU A 35 9.89 -20.79 27.54
N LEU A 36 11.01 -21.49 27.36
CA LEU A 36 12.26 -20.90 26.87
C LEU A 36 12.32 -21.14 25.36
N VAL A 37 12.60 -20.09 24.59
CA VAL A 37 12.74 -20.19 23.14
C VAL A 37 14.10 -19.64 22.74
N SER A 38 14.85 -20.44 21.99
CA SER A 38 16.15 -20.06 21.44
C SER A 38 16.17 -20.22 19.93
N VAL A 39 16.83 -19.30 19.22
CA VAL A 39 17.06 -19.37 17.77
C VAL A 39 18.52 -19.70 17.51
N MET A 40 18.78 -20.66 16.63
CA MET A 40 20.14 -20.99 16.23
C MET A 40 20.73 -19.93 15.30
N GLY A 41 21.87 -19.37 15.71
CA GLY A 41 22.73 -18.49 14.92
C GLY A 41 22.91 -17.10 15.54
N ASP A 42 23.25 -16.11 14.71
CA ASP A 42 23.75 -14.80 15.14
C ASP A 42 22.73 -13.71 14.75
N PRO A 43 22.26 -12.90 15.70
CA PRO A 43 21.30 -11.82 15.42
C PRO A 43 21.81 -10.81 14.39
N ASP A 44 23.12 -10.64 14.24
CA ASP A 44 23.71 -9.69 13.28
C ASP A 44 23.83 -10.24 11.86
N GLN A 45 23.53 -11.52 11.67
CA GLN A 45 23.52 -12.18 10.35
C GLN A 45 22.11 -12.26 9.73
N ILE A 46 21.09 -11.75 10.40
CA ILE A 46 19.74 -11.72 9.87
C ILE A 46 19.67 -10.77 8.69
N THR A 47 19.10 -11.25 7.58
CA THR A 47 19.05 -10.47 6.35
C THR A 47 18.18 -9.21 6.52
N PRO A 48 18.73 -8.02 6.23
CA PRO A 48 18.00 -6.77 6.46
C PRO A 48 16.90 -6.54 5.43
N VAL A 49 15.77 -6.02 5.91
CA VAL A 49 14.57 -5.68 5.12
C VAL A 49 14.32 -4.18 5.25
N GLN A 50 14.80 -3.43 4.25
CA GLN A 50 14.89 -1.98 4.32
C GLN A 50 13.55 -1.28 4.01
N GLY A 51 13.18 -0.33 4.87
CA GLY A 51 12.12 0.64 4.58
C GLY A 51 12.57 1.71 3.56
N PRO A 52 11.67 2.64 3.16
CA PRO A 52 10.31 2.81 3.68
C PRO A 52 9.30 1.80 3.10
N ALA A 53 8.35 1.34 3.90
CA ALA A 53 7.28 0.44 3.45
C ALA A 53 5.95 0.67 4.18
N LEU A 54 4.85 0.34 3.51
CA LEU A 54 3.49 0.41 4.00
C LEU A 54 2.73 -0.86 3.59
N VAL A 55 2.27 -1.61 4.57
CA VAL A 55 1.56 -2.88 4.34
C VAL A 55 0.57 -3.16 5.46
N HIS A 56 -0.53 -3.83 5.15
CA HIS A 56 -1.41 -4.40 6.15
C HIS A 56 -0.93 -5.83 6.50
N SER A 57 -0.38 -6.03 7.68
CA SER A 57 -0.04 -7.36 8.19
C SER A 57 -0.23 -7.46 9.70
N ALA A 58 -1.19 -8.30 10.10
CA ALA A 58 -1.48 -8.54 11.51
C ALA A 58 -0.32 -9.25 12.20
N VAL A 59 0.36 -10.17 11.49
CA VAL A 59 1.51 -10.91 12.01
C VAL A 59 2.66 -9.95 12.31
N LEU A 60 3.08 -9.15 11.33
CA LEU A 60 4.17 -8.18 11.53
C LEU A 60 3.85 -7.16 12.63
N ALA A 61 2.62 -6.64 12.64
CA ALA A 61 2.16 -5.73 13.69
C ALA A 61 2.19 -6.38 15.09
N SER A 62 1.82 -7.66 15.21
CA SER A 62 1.88 -8.41 16.47
C SER A 62 3.30 -8.70 16.92
N CYS A 63 4.24 -8.82 15.98
CA CYS A 63 5.66 -9.01 16.23
C CYS A 63 6.43 -7.71 16.40
N GLY A 64 5.75 -6.58 16.62
CA GLY A 64 6.36 -5.29 16.95
C GLY A 64 7.08 -4.61 15.78
N VAL A 65 6.82 -5.02 14.54
CA VAL A 65 7.47 -4.43 13.37
C VAL A 65 6.78 -3.12 12.97
N GLY A 66 7.57 -2.06 12.81
CA GLY A 66 7.14 -0.75 12.33
C GLY A 66 6.24 0.03 13.29
N SER A 67 5.84 1.23 12.89
CA SER A 67 4.84 2.03 13.60
C SER A 67 3.43 1.67 13.12
N ARG A 68 2.46 1.82 14.02
CA ARG A 68 1.05 1.51 13.78
C ARG A 68 0.23 2.78 14.05
N PRO A 69 -0.21 3.53 13.03
CA PRO A 69 -0.84 4.84 13.23
C PRO A 69 -2.07 4.78 14.15
N ASP A 70 -2.86 3.70 14.06
CA ASP A 70 -4.09 3.53 14.86
C ASP A 70 -4.07 2.26 15.73
N GLY A 71 -2.88 1.71 16.02
CA GLY A 71 -2.74 0.47 16.81
C GLY A 71 -3.27 -0.81 16.12
N GLY A 72 -3.69 -0.73 14.86
CA GLY A 72 -4.18 -1.85 14.05
C GLY A 72 -3.08 -2.68 13.36
N ALA A 73 -3.47 -3.41 12.32
CA ALA A 73 -2.58 -4.29 11.54
C ALA A 73 -1.82 -3.58 10.41
N VAL A 74 -1.99 -2.27 10.24
CA VAL A 74 -1.19 -1.50 9.27
C VAL A 74 0.19 -1.23 9.86
N VAL A 75 1.20 -1.64 9.12
CA VAL A 75 2.62 -1.51 9.45
C VAL A 75 3.23 -0.45 8.56
N VAL A 76 3.81 0.57 9.18
CA VAL A 76 4.62 1.61 8.54
C VAL A 76 6.07 1.41 8.98
N VAL A 77 6.94 1.08 8.03
CA VAL A 77 8.38 1.08 8.27
C VAL A 77 8.95 2.36 7.67
N PRO A 78 9.59 3.23 8.47
CA PRO A 78 10.16 4.48 7.97
C PRO A 78 11.37 4.20 7.08
N GLY A 79 11.90 5.24 6.47
CA GLY A 79 13.16 5.14 5.73
C GLY A 79 13.54 6.46 5.10
N PRO A 80 14.62 6.48 4.29
CA PRO A 80 15.12 7.70 3.68
C PRO A 80 14.04 8.42 2.87
N SER A 81 14.03 9.75 2.93
CA SER A 81 12.95 10.58 2.34
C SER A 81 12.97 10.58 0.82
N GLU A 82 14.14 10.35 0.22
CA GLU A 82 14.36 10.22 -1.21
C GLU A 82 13.99 8.84 -1.77
N SER A 83 13.86 7.83 -0.91
CA SER A 83 13.50 6.48 -1.34
C SER A 83 11.98 6.36 -1.51
N PRO A 84 11.49 5.77 -2.62
CA PRO A 84 10.06 5.61 -2.82
C PRO A 84 9.48 4.62 -1.79
N LEU A 85 8.23 4.82 -1.42
CA LEU A 85 7.51 3.97 -0.47
C LEU A 85 7.13 2.65 -1.15
N ALA A 86 7.56 1.51 -0.59
CA ALA A 86 7.07 0.20 -1.02
C ALA A 86 5.67 -0.04 -0.44
N VAL A 87 4.71 -0.45 -1.27
CA VAL A 87 3.30 -0.61 -0.89
C VAL A 87 2.79 -1.97 -1.34
N CYS A 88 2.01 -2.63 -0.49
CA CYS A 88 1.17 -3.78 -0.84
C CYS A 88 -0.24 -3.55 -0.33
N LEU A 89 -1.24 -3.89 -1.15
CA LEU A 89 -2.67 -3.68 -0.86
C LEU A 89 -3.37 -4.95 -0.39
N ASP A 90 -2.66 -6.08 -0.41
CA ASP A 90 -3.16 -7.38 -0.01
C ASP A 90 -2.80 -7.70 1.43
N ASP A 91 -3.65 -8.49 2.07
CA ASP A 91 -3.44 -8.92 3.45
C ASP A 91 -2.12 -9.69 3.61
N ASP A 92 -1.42 -9.36 4.69
CA ASP A 92 -0.12 -9.93 5.06
C ASP A 92 0.91 -9.84 3.94
N GLY A 93 0.84 -8.80 3.10
CA GLY A 93 1.84 -8.53 2.05
C GLY A 93 1.97 -9.63 1.00
N ALA A 94 0.97 -10.51 0.88
CA ALA A 94 1.03 -11.73 0.05
C ALA A 94 0.87 -11.47 -1.45
N GLY A 95 0.42 -10.27 -1.82
CA GLY A 95 0.14 -9.93 -3.21
C GLY A 95 1.24 -9.11 -3.88
N SER A 96 0.83 -8.30 -4.85
CA SER A 96 1.75 -7.52 -5.66
C SER A 96 2.25 -6.29 -4.89
N TRP A 97 3.57 -6.12 -4.90
CA TRP A 97 4.25 -4.95 -4.35
C TRP A 97 4.57 -3.95 -5.45
N PHE A 98 4.44 -2.66 -5.13
CA PHE A 98 4.76 -1.56 -6.04
C PHE A 98 5.29 -0.36 -5.26
N THR A 99 5.73 0.67 -5.97
CA THR A 99 6.25 1.90 -5.38
C THR A 99 5.32 3.09 -5.60
N VAL A 100 5.29 3.98 -4.61
CA VAL A 100 4.73 5.33 -4.73
C VAL A 100 5.75 6.37 -4.30
N ASP A 101 5.72 7.53 -4.92
CA ASP A 101 6.66 8.61 -4.62
C ASP A 101 6.47 9.17 -3.21
N ARG A 102 7.58 9.67 -2.64
CA ARG A 102 7.60 10.44 -1.40
C ARG A 102 8.30 11.80 -1.55
N ALA A 103 9.02 11.99 -2.65
CA ALA A 103 9.90 13.14 -2.87
C ALA A 103 9.21 14.29 -3.65
N GLY A 104 7.93 14.14 -3.99
CA GLY A 104 7.16 15.12 -4.76
C GLY A 104 7.53 15.18 -6.25
N ARG A 105 8.04 14.08 -6.81
CA ARG A 105 8.46 13.93 -8.21
C ARG A 105 7.55 12.99 -9.01
N GLY A 106 6.87 12.07 -8.35
CA GLY A 106 6.12 10.98 -8.97
C GLY A 106 7.00 9.82 -9.43
N GLU A 107 6.46 8.61 -9.30
CA GLU A 107 7.04 7.37 -9.78
C GLU A 107 6.40 6.93 -11.11
N HIS A 108 5.10 7.18 -11.32
CA HIS A 108 4.41 6.87 -12.58
C HIS A 108 4.75 7.91 -13.66
N PRO A 109 4.92 7.53 -14.95
CA PRO A 109 5.18 8.49 -16.03
C PRO A 109 4.18 9.64 -16.11
N ALA A 110 2.88 9.37 -15.91
CA ALA A 110 1.85 10.40 -15.88
C ALA A 110 1.95 11.31 -14.64
N THR A 111 2.32 10.78 -13.47
CA THR A 111 2.57 11.61 -12.28
C THR A 111 3.75 12.55 -12.51
N GLN A 112 4.84 12.03 -13.08
CA GLN A 112 6.01 12.83 -13.43
C GLN A 112 5.69 13.90 -14.49
N ALA A 113 4.91 13.54 -15.51
CA ALA A 113 4.43 14.48 -16.53
C ALA A 113 3.55 15.58 -15.91
N LEU A 114 2.67 15.23 -14.96
CA LEU A 114 1.88 16.23 -14.23
C LEU A 114 2.77 17.17 -13.40
N VAL A 115 3.77 16.65 -12.69
CA VAL A 115 4.72 17.48 -11.93
C VAL A 115 5.49 18.42 -12.87
N ARG A 116 5.92 17.93 -14.04
CA ARG A 116 6.56 18.77 -15.08
C ARG A 116 5.61 19.83 -15.63
N LEU A 117 4.35 19.50 -15.92
CA LEU A 117 3.33 20.45 -16.36
C LEU A 117 3.13 21.57 -15.34
N CYS A 118 2.98 21.23 -14.05
CA CYS A 118 2.85 22.20 -12.96
C CYS A 118 4.05 23.16 -12.85
N ARG A 119 5.22 22.76 -13.32
CA ARG A 119 6.48 23.54 -13.35
C ARG A 119 6.83 24.06 -14.75
N SER A 120 5.97 23.83 -15.75
CA SER A 120 6.25 24.15 -17.15
C SER A 120 6.49 25.65 -17.33
N PRO A 121 7.46 26.07 -18.18
CA PRO A 121 7.64 27.47 -18.53
C PRO A 121 6.42 28.01 -19.28
N HIS A 122 5.72 27.16 -20.05
CA HIS A 122 4.53 27.53 -20.81
C HIS A 122 3.34 27.82 -19.88
N PRO A 123 2.77 29.04 -19.91
CA PRO A 123 1.68 29.43 -19.02
C PRO A 123 0.46 28.50 -19.09
N GLN A 124 0.14 28.01 -20.29
CA GLN A 124 -1.00 27.10 -20.51
C GLN A 124 -0.80 25.75 -19.83
N GLY A 125 0.33 25.06 -20.05
CA GLY A 125 0.63 23.78 -19.40
C GLY A 125 0.64 23.90 -17.88
N ARG A 126 1.23 24.98 -17.35
CA ARG A 126 1.23 25.28 -15.91
C ARG A 126 -0.16 25.54 -15.34
N ARG A 127 -1.03 26.24 -16.09
CA ARG A 127 -2.42 26.45 -15.72
C ARG A 127 -3.18 25.12 -15.67
N LEU A 128 -3.08 24.30 -16.72
CA LEU A 128 -3.76 23.01 -16.81
C LEU A 128 -3.33 22.05 -15.71
N GLY A 129 -2.03 22.00 -15.38
CA GLY A 129 -1.54 21.21 -14.25
C GLY A 129 -2.21 21.62 -12.94
N ARG A 130 -2.32 22.93 -12.66
CA ARG A 130 -2.97 23.46 -11.44
C ARG A 130 -4.48 23.24 -11.43
N GLU A 131 -5.15 23.32 -12.58
CA GLU A 131 -6.59 23.08 -12.69
C GLU A 131 -6.95 21.64 -12.32
N LEU A 132 -6.12 20.64 -12.67
CA LEU A 132 -6.33 19.27 -12.19
C LEU A 132 -6.25 19.18 -10.66
N LEU A 133 -5.22 19.78 -10.06
CA LEU A 133 -5.05 19.79 -8.60
C LEU A 133 -6.26 20.44 -7.91
N GLN A 134 -6.81 21.52 -8.50
CA GLN A 134 -8.02 22.18 -8.03
C GLN A 134 -9.27 21.29 -8.20
N GLY A 135 -9.41 20.60 -9.33
CA GLY A 135 -10.52 19.68 -9.59
C GLY A 135 -10.55 18.52 -8.60
N LEU A 136 -9.40 17.91 -8.32
CA LEU A 136 -9.25 16.90 -7.27
C LEU A 136 -9.54 17.49 -5.88
N GLY A 137 -9.10 18.73 -5.62
CA GLY A 137 -9.46 19.47 -4.43
C GLY A 137 -10.98 19.69 -4.28
N GLY A 138 -11.70 19.91 -5.36
CA GLY A 138 -13.17 19.99 -5.38
C GLY A 138 -13.85 18.67 -4.99
N LEU A 139 -13.22 17.54 -5.31
CA LEU A 139 -13.64 16.20 -4.88
C LEU A 139 -13.23 15.86 -3.43
N GLY A 140 -12.65 16.81 -2.70
CA GLY A 140 -12.16 16.56 -1.34
C GLY A 140 -10.85 15.76 -1.29
N CYS A 141 -10.19 15.55 -2.42
CA CYS A 141 -8.95 14.79 -2.55
C CYS A 141 -7.74 15.72 -2.64
N MET A 142 -6.71 15.48 -1.82
CA MET A 142 -5.42 16.15 -1.95
C MET A 142 -4.61 15.49 -3.07
N ALA A 143 -4.23 16.28 -4.07
CA ALA A 143 -3.53 15.83 -5.26
C ALA A 143 -2.01 15.74 -5.07
N GLU A 144 -1.59 14.96 -4.08
CA GLU A 144 -0.16 14.70 -3.81
C GLU A 144 0.39 13.64 -4.78
N PRO A 145 1.63 13.75 -5.30
CA PRO A 145 2.20 12.77 -6.23
C PRO A 145 2.08 11.32 -5.77
N ALA A 146 2.24 11.07 -4.46
CA ALA A 146 2.07 9.75 -3.86
C ALA A 146 0.64 9.18 -4.03
N VAL A 147 -0.39 10.03 -3.89
CA VAL A 147 -1.80 9.65 -4.07
C VAL A 147 -2.07 9.34 -5.55
N ILE A 148 -1.49 10.14 -6.44
CA ILE A 148 -1.63 9.94 -7.89
C ILE A 148 -0.92 8.65 -8.31
N ASP A 149 0.30 8.40 -7.83
CA ASP A 149 1.00 7.13 -8.07
C ASP A 149 0.21 5.94 -7.53
N LEU A 150 -0.35 6.05 -6.32
CA LEU A 150 -1.19 5.01 -5.74
C LEU A 150 -2.41 4.72 -6.65
N THR A 151 -3.05 5.77 -7.14
CA THR A 151 -4.21 5.65 -8.04
C THR A 151 -3.82 5.02 -9.37
N LEU A 152 -2.68 5.39 -9.97
CA LEU A 152 -2.34 4.97 -11.32
C LEU A 152 -1.59 3.63 -11.37
N ARG A 153 -0.83 3.27 -10.33
CA ARG A 153 0.07 2.11 -10.31
C ARG A 153 -0.47 0.90 -9.56
N ALA A 154 -1.47 1.07 -8.70
CA ALA A 154 -1.92 -0.02 -7.85
C ALA A 154 -2.33 -1.25 -8.69
N PRO A 155 -1.86 -2.46 -8.36
CA PRO A 155 -2.10 -3.68 -9.15
C PRO A 155 -3.50 -4.28 -8.91
N ILE A 156 -4.52 -3.42 -8.93
CA ILE A 156 -5.95 -3.70 -8.74
C ILE A 156 -6.74 -3.10 -9.91
N SER A 157 -8.01 -3.48 -10.04
CA SER A 157 -8.86 -2.98 -11.13
C SER A 157 -8.99 -1.44 -11.11
N PRO A 158 -9.26 -0.78 -12.25
CA PRO A 158 -9.48 0.68 -12.32
C PRO A 158 -10.54 1.19 -11.33
N TYR A 159 -11.63 0.46 -11.11
CA TYR A 159 -12.65 0.83 -10.12
C TYR A 159 -12.08 1.00 -8.72
N HIS A 160 -11.37 -0.01 -8.24
CA HIS A 160 -10.72 0.02 -6.93
C HIS A 160 -9.58 1.05 -6.88
N ARG A 161 -8.87 1.32 -7.99
CA ARG A 161 -7.84 2.37 -8.07
C ARG A 161 -8.39 3.75 -7.76
N VAL A 162 -9.50 4.12 -8.40
CA VAL A 162 -10.15 5.44 -8.19
C VAL A 162 -10.62 5.58 -6.74
N VAL A 163 -11.26 4.54 -6.20
CA VAL A 163 -11.70 4.47 -4.81
C VAL A 163 -10.52 4.63 -3.84
N LEU A 164 -9.43 3.90 -4.08
CA LEU A 164 -8.20 3.96 -3.30
C LEU A 164 -7.58 5.36 -3.31
N GLY A 165 -7.48 5.98 -4.49
CA GLY A 165 -6.97 7.33 -4.68
C GLY A 165 -7.77 8.40 -3.94
N LEU A 166 -9.11 8.33 -4.07
CA LEU A 166 -10.02 9.27 -3.40
C LEU A 166 -9.93 9.16 -1.88
N LEU A 167 -9.91 7.94 -1.34
CA LEU A 167 -9.75 7.72 0.11
C LEU A 167 -8.40 8.20 0.62
N ALA A 168 -7.31 7.83 -0.07
CA ALA A 168 -5.97 8.23 0.33
C ALA A 168 -5.79 9.75 0.30
N GLY A 169 -6.24 10.40 -0.77
CA GLY A 169 -6.19 11.86 -0.90
C GLY A 169 -7.11 12.58 0.08
N HIS A 170 -8.25 11.98 0.45
CA HIS A 170 -9.11 12.51 1.49
C HIS A 170 -8.47 12.39 2.88
N SER A 171 -7.93 11.21 3.22
CA SER A 171 -7.20 10.99 4.48
C SER A 171 -6.05 11.98 4.62
N LEU A 172 -5.31 12.24 3.54
CA LEU A 172 -4.24 13.24 3.52
C LEU A 172 -4.73 14.66 3.80
N ARG A 173 -5.95 15.00 3.35
CA ARG A 173 -6.53 16.34 3.54
C ARG A 173 -7.12 16.55 4.93
N THR A 174 -7.88 15.58 5.44
CA THR A 174 -8.70 15.76 6.66
C THR A 174 -8.19 15.00 7.87
N GLY A 175 -7.27 14.05 7.67
CA GLY A 175 -6.82 13.11 8.70
C GLY A 175 -7.91 12.16 9.16
N ARG A 176 -9.01 12.02 8.41
CA ARG A 176 -10.18 11.21 8.79
C ARG A 176 -10.59 10.27 7.66
N ARG A 177 -11.11 9.11 8.06
CA ARG A 177 -11.77 8.15 7.17
C ARG A 177 -13.15 8.68 6.77
N VAL A 178 -13.51 8.56 5.49
CA VAL A 178 -14.80 9.04 4.95
C VAL A 178 -15.52 7.95 4.13
N PRO A 179 -16.86 7.89 4.16
CA PRO A 179 -17.62 6.95 3.37
C PRO A 179 -17.51 7.19 1.84
N LEU A 180 -17.42 6.10 1.08
CA LEU A 180 -17.19 6.13 -0.37
C LEU A 180 -18.36 6.62 -1.23
N HIS A 181 -19.58 6.66 -0.68
CA HIS A 181 -20.75 7.12 -1.45
C HIS A 181 -20.77 8.63 -1.69
N ASP A 182 -19.86 9.37 -1.06
CA ASP A 182 -19.77 10.83 -1.18
C ASP A 182 -18.98 11.30 -2.41
N PHE A 183 -18.56 10.45 -3.34
CA PHE A 183 -17.70 10.90 -4.44
C PHE A 183 -18.38 11.02 -5.80
N LEU A 184 -19.46 10.27 -6.04
CA LEU A 184 -20.23 10.31 -7.28
C LEU A 184 -21.64 10.86 -7.02
N GLY A 185 -22.17 11.62 -7.97
CA GLY A 185 -23.56 12.06 -7.97
C GLY A 185 -24.52 10.96 -8.43
N PRO A 186 -25.84 11.13 -8.23
CA PRO A 186 -26.84 10.25 -8.83
C PRO A 186 -26.67 10.25 -10.36
N ALA A 187 -26.68 9.08 -10.98
CA ALA A 187 -26.52 8.99 -12.43
C ALA A 187 -27.78 9.52 -13.15
N THR A 188 -27.58 10.11 -14.33
CA THR A 188 -28.67 10.61 -15.18
C THR A 188 -28.79 9.71 -16.41
N SER A 189 -29.72 8.75 -16.35
CA SER A 189 -30.44 8.02 -17.43
C SER A 189 -29.80 7.73 -18.81
N SER A 190 -28.49 7.77 -19.01
CA SER A 190 -27.86 7.42 -20.28
C SER A 190 -26.67 6.49 -20.09
N GLU A 191 -26.70 5.35 -20.77
CA GLU A 191 -25.59 4.39 -20.85
C GLU A 191 -24.50 4.97 -21.76
N VAL A 192 -23.66 5.85 -21.21
CA VAL A 192 -22.50 6.38 -21.91
C VAL A 192 -21.45 5.28 -22.04
N GLN A 193 -21.10 4.91 -23.27
CA GLN A 193 -19.99 4.02 -23.55
C GLN A 193 -18.78 4.83 -24.01
N LEU A 194 -17.72 4.81 -23.21
CA LEU A 194 -16.41 5.29 -23.62
C LEU A 194 -15.58 4.12 -24.19
N PRO A 195 -14.64 4.37 -25.11
CA PRO A 195 -13.73 3.34 -25.59
C PRO A 195 -12.96 2.66 -24.44
N ASP A 196 -12.71 1.36 -24.57
CA ASP A 196 -12.00 0.58 -23.54
C ASP A 196 -10.56 1.07 -23.32
N GLU A 197 -9.90 1.55 -24.37
CA GLU A 197 -8.59 2.21 -24.31
C GLU A 197 -8.69 3.65 -24.81
N LEU A 198 -8.38 4.60 -23.94
CA LEU A 198 -8.46 6.04 -24.26
C LEU A 198 -7.12 6.57 -24.78
N THR A 199 -6.80 6.20 -26.03
CA THR A 199 -5.74 6.87 -26.80
C THR A 199 -6.08 8.35 -27.02
N LEU A 200 -5.09 9.18 -27.37
CA LEU A 200 -5.33 10.60 -27.58
C LEU A 200 -6.38 10.86 -28.67
N GLU A 201 -6.31 10.12 -29.78
CA GLU A 201 -7.28 10.23 -30.87
C GLU A 201 -8.68 9.80 -30.42
N ALA A 202 -8.79 8.69 -29.69
CA ALA A 202 -10.06 8.21 -29.15
C ALA A 202 -10.67 9.21 -28.15
N ALA A 203 -9.84 9.79 -27.28
CA ALA A 203 -10.27 10.79 -26.30
C ALA A 203 -10.73 12.10 -26.97
N ILE A 204 -10.06 12.55 -28.03
CA ILE A 204 -10.48 13.71 -28.83
C ILE A 204 -11.82 13.41 -29.53
N ALA A 205 -11.98 12.23 -30.11
CA ALA A 205 -13.23 11.82 -30.76
C ALA A 205 -14.39 11.76 -29.75
N ALA A 206 -14.18 11.13 -28.59
CA ALA A 206 -15.18 11.05 -27.52
C ALA A 206 -15.57 12.43 -26.98
N HIS A 207 -14.61 13.35 -26.85
CA HIS A 207 -14.90 14.74 -26.48
C HIS A 207 -15.74 15.46 -27.54
N THR A 208 -15.38 15.31 -28.82
CA THR A 208 -16.06 15.96 -29.94
C THR A 208 -17.51 15.46 -30.10
N GLN A 209 -17.75 14.19 -29.77
CA GLN A 209 -19.08 13.58 -29.77
C GLN A 209 -19.91 13.91 -28.52
N GLY A 210 -19.35 14.61 -27.53
CA GLY A 210 -20.02 14.95 -26.27
C GLY A 210 -20.06 13.81 -25.24
N LEU A 211 -19.50 12.64 -25.55
CA LEU A 211 -19.53 11.46 -24.67
C LEU A 211 -18.80 11.70 -23.35
N LEU A 212 -17.67 12.43 -23.36
CA LEU A 212 -16.96 12.76 -22.12
C LEU A 212 -17.77 13.72 -21.22
N ASP A 213 -18.45 14.70 -21.81
CA ASP A 213 -19.28 15.62 -21.04
C ASP A 213 -20.50 14.91 -20.43
N GLU A 214 -21.07 13.96 -21.16
CA GLU A 214 -22.13 13.08 -20.68
C GLU A 214 -21.65 12.16 -19.55
N ALA A 215 -20.46 11.54 -19.70
CA ALA A 215 -19.85 10.72 -18.65
C ALA A 215 -19.57 11.51 -17.36
N LEU A 216 -19.19 12.79 -17.49
CA LEU A 216 -18.95 13.68 -16.35
C LEU A 216 -20.23 14.10 -15.63
N LEU A 217 -21.43 13.81 -16.16
CA LEU A 217 -22.70 14.01 -15.46
C LEU A 217 -22.78 13.18 -14.16
N ARG A 218 -21.98 12.14 -14.03
CA ARG A 218 -21.83 11.37 -12.79
C ARG A 218 -20.96 12.01 -11.74
N VAL A 219 -20.07 12.91 -12.13
CA VAL A 219 -19.26 13.63 -11.17
C VAL A 219 -20.13 14.63 -10.44
N LYS A 220 -19.83 14.81 -9.14
CA LYS A 220 -20.46 15.83 -8.30
C LYS A 220 -20.55 17.19 -9.00
N PRO A 221 -21.70 17.90 -8.92
CA PRO A 221 -21.90 19.18 -9.59
C PRO A 221 -20.81 20.23 -9.30
N GLU A 222 -20.21 20.18 -8.10
CA GLU A 222 -19.18 21.12 -7.67
C GLU A 222 -17.86 20.93 -8.43
N ALA A 223 -17.49 19.69 -8.77
CA ALA A 223 -16.23 19.38 -9.44
C ALA A 223 -16.36 19.33 -10.97
N ARG A 224 -17.58 19.08 -11.49
CA ARG A 224 -17.85 18.90 -12.93
C ARG A 224 -17.37 20.06 -13.82
N PRO A 225 -17.66 21.35 -13.54
CA PRO A 225 -17.25 22.44 -14.43
C PRO A 225 -15.73 22.56 -14.57
N ILE A 226 -15.01 22.34 -13.46
CA ILE A 226 -13.54 22.38 -13.44
C ILE A 226 -12.98 21.22 -14.25
N LEU A 227 -13.52 20.01 -14.06
CA LEU A 227 -13.05 18.82 -14.77
C LEU A 227 -13.36 18.87 -16.28
N SER A 228 -14.56 19.30 -16.69
CA SER A 228 -14.89 19.50 -18.11
C SER A 228 -13.97 20.53 -18.77
N THR A 229 -13.73 21.66 -18.09
CA THR A 229 -12.81 22.69 -18.57
C THR A 229 -11.39 22.15 -18.71
N TRP A 230 -10.93 21.40 -17.71
CA TRP A 230 -9.61 20.80 -17.69
C TRP A 230 -9.44 19.76 -18.81
N ILE A 231 -10.40 18.85 -18.99
CA ILE A 231 -10.37 17.82 -20.06
C ILE A 231 -10.28 18.49 -21.43
N GLY A 232 -11.18 19.44 -21.73
CA GLY A 232 -11.14 20.14 -23.02
C GLY A 232 -9.84 20.93 -23.22
N GLY A 233 -9.31 21.55 -22.16
CA GLY A 233 -8.04 22.26 -22.18
C GLY A 233 -6.85 21.34 -22.43
N MET A 234 -6.80 20.19 -21.75
CA MET A 234 -5.76 19.18 -21.89
C MET A 234 -5.76 18.53 -23.26
N LEU A 235 -6.93 18.14 -23.79
CA LEU A 235 -7.02 17.53 -25.12
C LEU A 235 -6.52 18.47 -26.22
N ARG A 236 -6.81 19.78 -26.11
CA ARG A 236 -6.27 20.80 -27.04
C ARG A 236 -4.76 21.01 -26.88
N HIS A 237 -4.24 20.92 -25.66
CA HIS A 237 -2.80 21.12 -25.40
C HIS A 237 -1.97 19.87 -25.70
N ALA A 238 -2.57 18.68 -25.59
CA ALA A 238 -1.95 17.39 -25.84
C ALA A 238 -1.45 17.21 -27.28
N SER A 239 -2.01 17.93 -28.26
CA SER A 239 -1.52 17.90 -29.64
C SER A 239 -0.15 18.56 -29.83
N VAL A 240 0.29 19.38 -28.87
CA VAL A 240 1.57 20.11 -28.94
C VAL A 240 2.49 19.82 -27.74
N ASP A 241 2.01 19.09 -26.73
CA ASP A 241 2.75 18.78 -25.51
C ASP A 241 2.56 17.30 -25.12
N PRO A 242 3.61 16.47 -25.22
CA PRO A 242 3.52 15.04 -24.93
C PRO A 242 3.28 14.74 -23.44
N ASP A 243 3.67 15.64 -22.53
CA ASP A 243 3.36 15.46 -21.11
C ASP A 243 1.85 15.60 -20.88
N ALA A 244 1.20 16.55 -21.56
CA ALA A 244 -0.25 16.68 -21.49
C ALA A 244 -0.98 15.49 -22.09
N ALA A 245 -0.53 14.96 -23.23
CA ALA A 245 -1.06 13.73 -23.81
C ALA A 245 -0.94 12.55 -22.82
N THR A 246 0.23 12.38 -22.20
CA THR A 246 0.47 11.31 -21.22
C THR A 246 -0.49 11.41 -20.03
N VAL A 247 -0.65 12.62 -19.47
CA VAL A 247 -1.51 12.83 -18.31
C VAL A 247 -2.97 12.60 -18.64
N ILE A 248 -3.50 13.23 -19.71
CA ILE A 248 -4.93 13.16 -20.00
C ILE A 248 -5.38 11.75 -20.36
N CYS A 249 -4.63 11.04 -21.21
CA CYS A 249 -4.96 9.67 -21.59
C CYS A 249 -4.93 8.75 -20.37
N THR A 250 -3.88 8.81 -19.54
CA THR A 250 -3.78 7.95 -18.34
C THR A 250 -4.89 8.23 -17.33
N VAL A 251 -5.22 9.50 -17.09
CA VAL A 251 -6.27 9.89 -16.15
C VAL A 251 -7.64 9.44 -16.67
N LEU A 252 -7.92 9.66 -17.96
CA LEU A 252 -9.17 9.23 -18.57
C LEU A 252 -9.29 7.70 -18.59
N ASP A 253 -8.22 6.97 -18.92
CA ASP A 253 -8.20 5.50 -18.89
C ASP A 253 -8.48 4.94 -17.49
N THR A 254 -7.99 5.62 -16.45
CA THR A 254 -8.25 5.24 -15.05
C THR A 254 -9.68 5.58 -14.61
N LEU A 255 -10.22 6.73 -15.03
CA LEU A 255 -11.52 7.24 -14.58
C LEU A 255 -12.69 6.73 -15.41
N ALA A 256 -12.50 6.47 -16.71
CA ALA A 256 -13.56 6.15 -17.65
C ALA A 256 -14.42 4.97 -17.18
N PRO A 257 -13.85 3.84 -16.69
CA PRO A 257 -14.67 2.74 -16.18
C PRO A 257 -15.62 3.18 -15.06
N VAL A 258 -15.15 4.05 -14.16
CA VAL A 258 -15.97 4.58 -13.05
C VAL A 258 -17.06 5.53 -13.55
N LEU A 259 -16.73 6.39 -14.52
CA LEU A 259 -17.69 7.35 -15.07
C LEU A 259 -18.80 6.64 -15.86
N THR A 260 -18.50 5.49 -16.48
CA THR A 260 -19.44 4.74 -17.35
C THR A 260 -20.18 3.59 -16.66
N MET A 261 -20.02 3.35 -15.35
CA MET A 261 -20.80 2.28 -14.68
C MET A 261 -22.32 2.49 -14.86
N PRO A 262 -23.15 1.44 -14.79
CA PRO A 262 -24.60 1.60 -14.81
C PRO A 262 -25.12 2.47 -13.65
N GLU A 263 -26.30 3.08 -13.80
CA GLU A 263 -26.92 3.97 -12.80
C GLU A 263 -27.07 3.31 -11.42
N ALA A 264 -27.48 2.04 -11.39
CA ALA A 264 -27.65 1.27 -10.16
C ALA A 264 -26.33 0.81 -9.52
N ALA A 265 -25.18 1.04 -10.17
CA ALA A 265 -23.90 0.55 -9.71
C ALA A 265 -23.24 1.55 -8.74
N VAL A 266 -22.82 1.05 -7.59
CA VAL A 266 -22.03 1.77 -6.59
C VAL A 266 -20.56 1.40 -6.75
N LEU A 267 -19.66 2.35 -6.47
CA LEU A 267 -18.23 2.07 -6.41
C LEU A 267 -17.95 0.86 -5.49
N PRO A 268 -17.03 -0.04 -5.89
CA PRO A 268 -16.72 -1.20 -5.08
C PRO A 268 -16.09 -0.80 -3.75
N THR A 269 -16.36 -1.60 -2.72
CA THR A 269 -15.67 -1.48 -1.43
C THR A 269 -14.25 -2.00 -1.54
N LEU A 270 -13.28 -1.29 -0.96
CA LEU A 270 -11.92 -1.80 -0.82
C LEU A 270 -11.86 -2.98 0.15
N SER A 271 -10.86 -3.84 -0.02
CA SER A 271 -10.47 -4.80 1.01
C SER A 271 -10.02 -4.04 2.28
N PRO A 272 -10.13 -4.66 3.48
CA PRO A 272 -9.63 -4.06 4.71
C PRO A 272 -8.15 -3.64 4.63
N ALA A 273 -7.31 -4.45 3.98
CA ALA A 273 -5.91 -4.11 3.73
C ALA A 273 -5.75 -2.84 2.88
N ALA A 274 -6.40 -2.78 1.72
CA ALA A 274 -6.29 -1.64 0.81
C ALA A 274 -6.83 -0.36 1.46
N ASP A 275 -7.94 -0.44 2.20
CA ASP A 275 -8.49 0.69 2.95
C ASP A 275 -7.54 1.12 4.10
N GLY A 276 -6.98 0.17 4.85
CA GLY A 276 -5.98 0.46 5.88
C GLY A 276 -4.76 1.18 5.33
N VAL A 277 -4.26 0.73 4.17
CA VAL A 277 -3.15 1.37 3.45
C VAL A 277 -3.52 2.76 2.96
N ALA A 278 -4.72 2.95 2.40
CA ALA A 278 -5.20 4.26 1.96
C ALA A 278 -5.19 5.28 3.10
N ASN A 279 -5.73 4.88 4.25
CA ASN A 279 -5.86 5.76 5.42
C ASN A 279 -4.52 6.03 6.09
N ALA A 280 -3.58 5.09 6.08
CA ALA A 280 -2.25 5.23 6.67
C ALA A 280 -1.22 5.91 5.76
N LEU A 281 -1.52 6.12 4.47
CA LEU A 281 -0.62 6.76 3.52
C LEU A 281 -0.04 8.10 4.03
N PRO A 282 -0.82 9.02 4.64
CA PRO A 282 -0.28 10.26 5.19
C PRO A 282 0.84 10.05 6.20
N ALA A 283 0.65 9.10 7.14
CA ALA A 283 1.65 8.75 8.13
C ALA A 283 2.89 8.14 7.47
N ALA A 284 2.70 7.26 6.48
CA ALA A 284 3.80 6.59 5.78
C ALA A 284 4.66 7.52 4.94
N ILE A 285 4.06 8.47 4.21
CA ILE A 285 4.82 9.47 3.44
C ILE A 285 5.65 10.34 4.40
N GLY A 286 5.06 10.76 5.52
CA GLY A 286 5.72 11.56 6.55
C GLY A 286 6.74 10.82 7.42
N ALA A 287 6.70 9.49 7.47
CA ALA A 287 7.57 8.67 8.31
C ALA A 287 9.02 8.62 7.78
N GLN A 288 9.81 9.62 8.13
CA GLN A 288 11.21 9.73 7.72
C GLN A 288 12.15 9.26 8.83
N ALA A 289 13.14 8.46 8.45
CA ALA A 289 14.24 8.05 9.31
C ALA A 289 15.48 7.82 8.44
N GLY A 290 16.61 7.47 9.07
CA GLY A 290 17.74 6.88 8.34
C GLY A 290 17.39 5.51 7.76
N ALA A 291 18.40 4.71 7.41
CA ALA A 291 18.18 3.32 7.00
C ALA A 291 17.46 2.57 8.14
N SER A 292 16.21 2.18 7.90
CA SER A 292 15.39 1.43 8.85
C SER A 292 15.27 -0.01 8.38
N ASP A 293 15.55 -0.94 9.29
CA ASP A 293 15.50 -2.38 9.03
C ASP A 293 14.35 -3.02 9.81
N ALA A 294 13.36 -3.51 9.07
CA ALA A 294 12.21 -4.20 9.65
C ALA A 294 12.59 -5.52 10.33
N ALA A 295 13.63 -6.22 9.84
CA ALA A 295 14.09 -7.47 10.42
C ALA A 295 14.72 -7.25 11.80
N ARG A 296 15.41 -6.12 12.01
CA ARG A 296 15.92 -5.73 13.32
C ARG A 296 14.80 -5.55 14.34
N GLY A 297 13.64 -5.03 13.94
CA GLY A 297 12.46 -4.94 14.81
C GLY A 297 11.97 -6.31 15.32
N LEU A 298 12.10 -7.37 14.52
CA LEU A 298 11.82 -8.74 14.97
C LEU A 298 12.85 -9.21 16.00
N VAL A 299 14.15 -8.95 15.77
CA VAL A 299 15.22 -9.30 16.71
C VAL A 299 14.99 -8.63 18.07
N ASP A 300 14.75 -7.32 18.05
CA ASP A 300 14.55 -6.53 19.26
C ASP A 300 13.33 -7.03 20.04
N THR A 301 12.23 -7.33 19.34
CA THR A 301 11.00 -7.88 19.94
C THR A 301 11.23 -9.28 20.52
N PHE A 302 11.94 -10.15 19.79
CA PHE A 302 12.26 -11.50 20.26
C PHE A 302 13.09 -11.47 21.54
N CYS A 303 14.17 -10.68 21.57
CA CYS A 303 15.00 -10.48 22.74
C CYS A 303 14.22 -9.86 23.91
N PHE A 304 13.37 -8.86 23.63
CA PHE A 304 12.52 -8.23 24.65
C PHE A 304 11.58 -9.21 25.34
N LEU A 305 11.06 -10.20 24.60
CA LEU A 305 10.20 -11.25 25.15
C LEU A 305 10.98 -12.35 25.89
N GLY A 306 12.31 -12.25 25.97
CA GLY A 306 13.17 -13.22 26.66
C GLY A 306 13.73 -14.32 25.75
N GLY A 307 13.60 -14.18 24.43
CA GLY A 307 14.23 -15.08 23.47
C GLY A 307 15.75 -14.94 23.45
N THR A 308 16.45 -16.03 23.14
CA THR A 308 17.93 -16.06 23.09
C THR A 308 18.46 -16.63 21.78
N PHE A 309 19.70 -16.29 21.46
CA PHE A 309 20.43 -16.83 20.30
C PHE A 309 21.49 -17.83 20.77
N VAL A 310 21.66 -18.94 20.04
CA VAL A 310 22.60 -20.01 20.39
C VAL A 310 23.37 -20.50 19.17
N ASP A 311 24.63 -20.88 19.34
CA ASP A 311 25.45 -21.39 18.23
C ASP A 311 25.07 -22.83 17.83
N TYR A 312 24.56 -23.61 18.79
CA TYR A 312 24.26 -25.03 18.60
C TYR A 312 23.05 -25.47 19.42
N ALA A 313 22.22 -26.30 18.81
CA ALA A 313 21.05 -26.95 19.40
C ALA A 313 21.07 -28.43 19.01
N ARG A 314 20.75 -29.32 19.96
CA ARG A 314 20.84 -30.77 19.73
C ARG A 314 19.66 -31.29 18.91
N PHE A 315 18.48 -30.70 19.08
CA PHE A 315 17.25 -31.10 18.42
C PHE A 315 16.46 -29.88 17.91
N PRO A 316 17.02 -29.13 16.95
CA PRO A 316 16.38 -27.92 16.51
C PRO A 316 15.15 -28.21 15.65
N VAL A 317 14.09 -27.47 15.89
CA VAL A 317 12.91 -27.45 15.03
C VAL A 317 13.22 -26.61 13.80
N VAL A 318 13.25 -27.24 12.64
CA VAL A 318 13.51 -26.54 11.37
C VAL A 318 12.28 -25.74 10.97
N ILE A 319 12.45 -24.41 10.88
CA ILE A 319 11.47 -23.53 10.25
C ILE A 319 11.95 -23.32 8.81
N SER A 320 11.32 -24.01 7.86
CA SER A 320 11.66 -23.89 6.45
C SER A 320 11.45 -22.45 5.95
N GLY A 321 12.39 -21.96 5.15
CA GLY A 321 12.28 -20.67 4.49
C GLY A 321 13.20 -20.61 3.27
N ASP A 322 12.72 -19.97 2.22
CA ASP A 322 13.52 -19.72 1.02
C ASP A 322 14.61 -18.68 1.31
N PRO A 323 15.74 -18.70 0.58
CA PRO A 323 16.76 -17.67 0.72
C PRO A 323 16.22 -16.29 0.34
N ALA A 324 16.71 -15.26 1.03
CA ALA A 324 16.26 -13.89 0.79
C ALA A 324 16.61 -13.41 -0.63
N PRO A 325 15.66 -12.82 -1.36
CA PRO A 325 15.94 -12.28 -2.69
C PRO A 325 16.74 -10.96 -2.62
N ASN A 326 17.36 -10.61 -3.74
CA ASN A 326 18.19 -9.40 -3.87
C ASN A 326 17.36 -8.13 -4.08
N GLY A 327 16.23 -8.22 -4.79
CA GLY A 327 15.38 -7.08 -5.10
C GLY A 327 14.58 -6.59 -3.89
N ARG A 328 14.35 -5.28 -3.80
CA ARG A 328 13.74 -4.65 -2.62
C ARG A 328 12.27 -5.06 -2.43
N LEU A 329 11.48 -5.04 -3.49
CA LEU A 329 10.05 -5.39 -3.41
C LEU A 329 9.87 -6.90 -3.22
N GLU A 330 10.69 -7.70 -3.90
CA GLU A 330 10.75 -9.14 -3.74
C GLU A 330 11.15 -9.51 -2.31
N ARG A 331 12.06 -8.74 -1.69
CA ARG A 331 12.46 -8.95 -0.29
C ARG A 331 11.34 -8.63 0.68
N TRP A 332 10.57 -7.57 0.43
CA TRP A 332 9.38 -7.28 1.23
C TRP A 332 8.33 -8.37 1.13
N ARG A 333 8.05 -8.84 -0.10
CA ARG A 333 7.16 -9.98 -0.32
C ARG A 333 7.63 -11.24 0.40
N TRP A 334 8.90 -11.62 0.20
CA TRP A 334 9.52 -12.76 0.87
C TRP A 334 9.45 -12.64 2.39
N PHE A 335 9.69 -11.44 2.93
CA PHE A 335 9.63 -11.18 4.37
C PHE A 335 8.22 -11.42 4.92
N CYS A 336 7.19 -10.86 4.28
CA CYS A 336 5.80 -11.03 4.71
C CYS A 336 5.29 -12.47 4.54
N GLU A 337 5.64 -13.15 3.43
CA GLU A 337 5.31 -14.56 3.22
C GLU A 337 5.98 -15.45 4.28
N SER A 338 7.25 -15.17 4.60
CA SER A 338 8.01 -15.89 5.63
C SER A 338 7.40 -15.73 7.03
N THR A 339 7.02 -14.50 7.41
CA THR A 339 6.41 -14.26 8.73
C THR A 339 5.01 -14.87 8.83
N ARG A 340 4.22 -14.79 7.77
CA ARG A 340 2.90 -15.42 7.71
C ARG A 340 2.99 -16.95 7.85
N SER A 341 3.84 -17.61 7.06
CA SER A 341 4.05 -19.06 7.13
C SER A 341 4.57 -19.50 8.50
N ALA A 342 5.42 -18.68 9.12
CA ALA A 342 5.92 -18.92 10.47
C ALA A 342 4.83 -18.84 11.54
N ALA A 343 3.81 -17.99 11.36
CA ALA A 343 2.68 -17.91 12.29
C ALA A 343 1.89 -19.23 12.34
N ASP A 344 1.59 -19.82 11.18
CA ASP A 344 0.93 -21.13 11.08
C ASP A 344 1.79 -22.23 11.74
N THR A 345 3.10 -22.18 11.51
CA THR A 345 4.05 -23.13 12.09
C THR A 345 4.15 -23.00 13.61
N ALA A 346 4.17 -21.76 14.12
CA ALA A 346 4.21 -21.48 15.55
C ALA A 346 2.97 -22.01 16.27
N ASP A 347 1.79 -21.85 15.66
CA ASP A 347 0.54 -22.39 16.20
C ASP A 347 0.54 -23.92 16.23
N ALA A 348 1.05 -24.58 15.19
CA ALA A 348 1.22 -26.02 15.18
C ALA A 348 2.22 -26.50 16.25
N LEU A 349 3.34 -25.79 16.43
CA LEU A 349 4.34 -26.10 17.46
C LEU A 349 3.78 -25.91 18.86
N TRP A 350 3.04 -24.83 19.11
CA TRP A 350 2.40 -24.58 20.39
C TRP A 350 1.51 -25.75 20.80
N ARG A 351 0.64 -26.22 19.89
CA ARG A 351 -0.22 -27.39 20.14
C ARG A 351 0.62 -28.61 20.48
N ARG A 352 1.70 -28.89 19.74
CA ARG A 352 2.55 -30.06 20.02
C ARG A 352 3.29 -30.00 21.36
N VAL A 353 3.70 -28.82 21.81
CA VAL A 353 4.55 -28.64 23.00
C VAL A 353 3.71 -28.50 24.28
N VAL A 354 2.61 -27.75 24.22
CA VAL A 354 1.84 -27.37 25.41
C VAL A 354 0.51 -28.13 25.52
N ASP A 355 -0.07 -28.56 24.39
CA ASP A 355 -1.34 -29.30 24.34
C ASP A 355 -1.24 -30.53 23.42
N PRO A 356 -0.31 -31.47 23.69
CA PRO A 356 -0.22 -32.68 22.90
C PRO A 356 -1.55 -33.42 23.08
N VAL A 357 -2.34 -33.49 22.00
CA VAL A 357 -3.60 -34.24 21.95
C VAL A 357 -3.42 -35.56 22.70
N GLN A 358 -4.17 -35.74 23.78
CA GLN A 358 -4.22 -36.97 24.57
C GLN A 358 -4.79 -38.13 23.74
#